data_AF-A0A9X2JGQ6-F1
#
_entry.id   AF-A0A9X2JGQ6-F1
#
_cell.length_a   1.000
_cell.length_b   1.000
_cell.length_c   1.000
_cell.angle_alpha   90.00
_cell.angle_beta   90.00
_cell.angle_gamma   90.00
#
_symmetry.space_group_name_H-M   'P 1'
#
loop_
_entity.id
_entity.type
_entity.pdbx_description
1 polymer ?
#
loop_
_entity_poly.entity_id
_entity_poly.type
_entity_poly.pdbx_seq_one_letter_code
_entity_poly.pdbx_strand_id
1 'polypeptide(L)'
;MSSLIPSADTAPPSIRHLPLAKRVELWYELVDEADALVKAGLRGRLKSEDELAAAYREWYVRKMEQHDRDQVRMLQRLAEREVGNGR
;
A
#
# COMPACT_ATOMS: atom_id res chain seq x y z
N MET A 1 -21.05 -12.90 -1.28
CA MET A 1 -19.94 -12.00 -0.90
C MET A 1 -18.85 -12.14 -1.97
N SER A 2 -18.63 -11.13 -2.82
CA SER A 2 -17.53 -11.17 -3.80
C SER A 2 -16.20 -11.10 -3.07
N SER A 3 -15.31 -12.06 -3.32
CA SER A 3 -13.91 -11.99 -2.87
C SER A 3 -13.21 -10.85 -3.62
N LEU A 4 -12.55 -9.95 -2.88
CA LEU A 4 -11.73 -8.87 -3.44
C LEU A 4 -10.41 -9.38 -4.03
N ILE A 5 -10.04 -10.63 -3.73
CA ILE A 5 -8.88 -11.28 -4.31
C ILE A 5 -9.38 -12.20 -5.43
N PRO A 6 -9.01 -11.95 -6.70
CA PRO A 6 -9.37 -12.82 -7.81
C PRO A 6 -8.80 -14.22 -7.60
N SER A 7 -9.51 -15.24 -8.08
CA SER A 7 -9.00 -16.61 -8.11
C SER A 7 -7.73 -16.66 -8.97
N ALA A 8 -6.87 -17.67 -8.78
CA ALA A 8 -5.67 -17.84 -9.59
C ALA A 8 -5.96 -17.82 -11.09
N ASP A 9 -7.09 -18.39 -11.50
CA ASP A 9 -7.53 -18.47 -12.90
C ASP A 9 -7.98 -17.11 -13.48
N THR A 10 -8.27 -16.14 -12.62
CA THR A 10 -8.71 -14.79 -13.01
C THR A 10 -7.69 -13.71 -12.64
N ALA A 11 -6.55 -14.11 -12.06
CA ALA A 11 -5.49 -13.18 -11.72
C ALA A 11 -4.83 -12.64 -13.00
N PRO A 12 -4.50 -11.35 -13.04
CA PRO A 12 -3.73 -10.81 -14.15
C PRO A 12 -2.38 -11.52 -14.27
N PRO A 13 -1.84 -11.67 -15.50
CA PRO A 13 -0.61 -12.39 -15.75
C PRO A 13 0.56 -11.79 -14.97
N SER A 14 1.45 -12.66 -14.50
CA SER A 14 2.61 -12.24 -13.71
C SER A 14 3.62 -11.46 -14.57
N ILE A 15 4.10 -10.34 -14.02
CA ILE A 15 5.19 -9.55 -14.62
C ILE A 15 6.59 -10.12 -14.37
N ARG A 16 6.71 -11.32 -13.78
CA ARG A 16 8.00 -11.93 -13.42
C ARG A 16 8.95 -12.14 -14.60
N HIS A 17 8.39 -12.32 -15.80
CA HIS A 17 9.14 -12.51 -17.05
C HIS A 17 9.89 -11.24 -17.50
N LEU A 18 9.53 -10.06 -16.98
CA LEU A 18 10.20 -8.81 -17.31
C LEU A 18 11.56 -8.67 -16.60
N PRO A 19 12.55 -7.98 -17.20
CA PRO A 19 13.78 -7.60 -16.53
C PRO A 19 13.52 -6.81 -15.25
N LEU A 20 14.40 -6.92 -14.26
CA LEU A 20 14.25 -6.24 -12.95
C LEU A 20 14.03 -4.73 -13.11
N ALA A 21 14.80 -4.07 -13.97
CA ALA A 21 14.67 -2.63 -14.21
C ALA A 21 13.25 -2.24 -14.65
N LYS A 22 12.63 -3.02 -15.55
CA LYS A 22 11.26 -2.74 -16.00
C LYS A 22 10.22 -3.01 -14.92
N ARG A 23 10.44 -4.00 -14.06
CA ARG A 23 9.55 -4.24 -12.92
C ARG A 23 9.62 -3.11 -11.89
N VAL A 24 10.79 -2.54 -11.69
CA VAL A 24 11.00 -1.37 -10.82
C VAL A 24 10.31 -0.13 -11.42
N GLU A 25 10.44 0.08 -12.72
CA GLU A 25 9.74 1.17 -13.43
C GLU A 25 8.21 1.05 -13.28
N LEU A 26 7.64 -0.13 -13.52
CA LEU A 26 6.20 -0.38 -13.32
C LEU A 26 5.77 -0.17 -11.86
N TRP A 27 6.65 -0.47 -10.91
CA TRP A 27 6.38 -0.20 -9.50
C TRP A 27 6.33 1.31 -9.21
N TYR A 28 7.23 2.11 -9.80
CA TYR A 28 7.18 3.57 -9.69
C TYR A 28 5.89 4.14 -10.30
N GLU A 29 5.52 3.68 -11.50
CA GLU A 29 4.25 4.10 -12.14
C GLU A 29 3.05 3.81 -11.25
N LEU A 30 3.00 2.63 -10.63
CA LEU A 30 1.94 2.28 -9.68
C LEU A 30 1.91 3.21 -8.46
N VAL A 31 3.09 3.56 -7.91
CA VAL A 31 3.19 4.48 -6.79
C VAL A 31 2.69 5.88 -7.18
N ASP A 32 3.06 6.37 -8.36
CA ASP A 32 2.62 7.68 -8.86
C ASP A 32 1.09 7.73 -9.06
N GLU A 33 0.50 6.68 -9.62
CA GLU A 33 -0.95 6.57 -9.79
C GLU A 33 -1.68 6.49 -8.44
N ALA A 34 -1.15 5.73 -7.48
CA ALA A 34 -1.71 5.66 -6.13
C ALA A 34 -1.68 7.05 -5.45
N ASP A 35 -0.58 7.79 -5.62
CA ASP A 35 -0.41 9.15 -5.13
C ASP A 35 -1.42 10.12 -5.74
N ALA A 36 -1.64 10.02 -7.06
CA ALA A 36 -2.62 10.83 -7.78
C ALA A 36 -4.04 10.60 -7.25
N LEU A 37 -4.42 9.34 -7.01
CA LEU A 37 -5.71 8.96 -6.44
C LEU A 37 -5.91 9.54 -5.03
N VAL A 38 -4.89 9.48 -4.17
CA VAL A 38 -4.95 10.06 -2.82
C VAL A 38 -5.14 11.57 -2.91
N LYS A 39 -4.35 12.26 -3.73
CA LYS A 39 -4.44 13.72 -3.92
C LYS A 39 -5.83 14.11 -4.46
N ALA A 40 -6.39 13.36 -5.42
CA ALA A 40 -7.74 13.59 -5.92
C ALA A 40 -8.80 13.46 -4.82
N GLY A 41 -8.69 12.44 -3.96
CA GLY A 41 -9.58 12.25 -2.81
C GLY A 41 -9.47 13.37 -1.75
N LEU A 42 -8.27 13.92 -1.56
CA LEU A 42 -8.04 15.05 -0.67
C LEU A 42 -8.60 16.35 -1.24
N ARG A 43 -8.38 16.63 -2.53
CA ARG A 43 -8.93 17.82 -3.21
C ARG A 43 -10.43 17.99 -3.00
N GLY A 44 -11.19 16.90 -3.07
CA GLY A 44 -12.64 16.94 -2.84
C GLY A 44 -13.07 17.35 -1.41
N ARG A 45 -12.12 17.52 -0.49
CA ARG A 45 -12.35 17.86 0.93
C ARG A 45 -11.74 19.19 1.35
N LEU A 46 -10.98 19.83 0.47
CA LEU A 46 -10.24 21.06 0.77
C LEU A 46 -10.90 22.29 0.15
N LYS A 47 -10.57 23.47 0.67
CA LYS A 47 -11.14 24.75 0.18
C LYS A 47 -10.24 25.42 -0.84
N SER A 48 -8.94 25.11 -0.88
CA SER A 48 -8.00 25.58 -1.90
C SER A 48 -6.97 24.52 -2.29
N GLU A 49 -6.39 24.65 -3.49
CA GLU A 49 -5.27 23.80 -3.93
C GLU A 49 -4.01 24.02 -3.08
N ASP A 50 -3.83 25.22 -2.51
CA ASP A 50 -2.68 25.55 -1.67
C ASP A 50 -2.63 24.70 -0.39
N GLU A 51 -3.78 24.22 0.08
CA GLU A 51 -3.89 23.31 1.23
C GLU A 51 -3.49 21.87 0.89
N LEU A 52 -3.49 21.48 -0.40
CA LEU A 52 -3.35 20.09 -0.83
C LEU A 52 -2.01 19.48 -0.42
N ALA A 53 -0.93 20.22 -0.59
CA ALA A 53 0.40 19.74 -0.24
C ALA A 53 0.53 19.49 1.27
N ALA A 54 -0.05 20.36 2.10
CA ALA A 54 -0.06 20.20 3.55
C ALA A 54 -0.94 19.00 3.97
N ALA A 55 -2.14 18.90 3.41
CA ALA A 55 -3.06 17.80 3.68
C ALA A 55 -2.48 16.43 3.26
N TYR A 56 -1.80 16.37 2.11
CA TYR A 56 -1.12 15.16 1.64
C TYR A 56 0.00 14.75 2.59
N ARG A 57 0.86 15.69 3.03
CA ARG A 57 1.93 15.41 4.00
C ARG A 57 1.38 14.88 5.32
N GLU A 58 0.34 15.52 5.86
CA GLU A 58 -0.28 15.11 7.12
C GLU A 58 -0.95 13.73 7.00
N TRP A 59 -1.62 13.47 5.87
CA TRP A 59 -2.13 12.13 5.56
C TRP A 59 -1.02 11.09 5.52
N TYR A 60 0.09 11.38 4.84
CA TYR A 60 1.21 10.45 4.69
C TYR A 60 1.82 10.06 6.03
N VAL A 61 2.12 11.05 6.90
CA VAL A 61 2.67 10.81 8.24
C VAL A 61 1.75 9.86 9.04
N ARG A 62 0.45 10.16 9.09
CA ARG A 62 -0.52 9.30 9.81
C ARG A 62 -0.59 7.89 9.24
N LYS A 63 -0.46 7.73 7.91
CA LYS A 63 -0.47 6.41 7.26
C LYS A 63 0.79 5.62 7.57
N MET A 64 1.96 6.27 7.60
CA MET A 64 3.21 5.60 7.98
C MET A 64 3.21 5.19 9.45
N GLU A 65 2.75 6.05 10.36
CA GLU A 65 2.58 5.68 11.78
C GLU A 65 1.67 4.46 11.94
N GLN A 66 0.57 4.41 11.18
CA GLN A 66 -0.33 3.27 11.20
C GLN A 66 0.32 2.01 10.63
N HIS A 67 1.01 2.14 9.49
CA HIS A 67 1.77 1.06 8.86
C HIS A 67 2.78 0.45 9.85
N ASP A 68 3.56 1.29 10.53
CA ASP A 68 4.60 0.83 11.45
C ASP A 68 3.99 0.10 12.65
N ARG A 69 2.88 0.61 13.21
CA ARG A 69 2.12 -0.10 14.26
C ARG A 69 1.60 -1.45 13.78
N ASP A 70 1.18 -1.56 12.54
CA ASP A 70 0.66 -2.81 11.99
C ASP A 70 1.78 -3.81 11.68
N GLN A 71 2.95 -3.34 11.23
CA GLN A 71 4.16 -4.17 11.09
C GLN A 71 4.60 -4.73 12.43
N VAL A 72 4.67 -3.91 13.48
CA VAL A 72 5.01 -4.37 14.84
C VAL A 72 4.03 -5.45 15.30
N ARG A 73 2.72 -5.25 15.11
CA ARG A 73 1.71 -6.25 15.47
C ARG A 73 1.82 -7.53 14.66
N MET A 74 2.14 -7.43 13.37
CA MET A 74 2.37 -8.61 12.52
C MET A 74 3.59 -9.40 13.02
N LEU A 75 4.70 -8.73 13.33
CA LEU A 75 5.91 -9.37 13.84
C LEU A 75 5.67 -10.05 15.20
N GLN A 76 4.94 -9.41 16.11
CA GLN A 76 4.54 -10.02 17.38
C GLN A 76 3.76 -11.32 17.18
N ARG A 77 2.76 -11.32 16.27
CA ARG A 77 1.98 -12.53 15.96
C ARG A 77 2.81 -13.64 15.31
N LEU A 78 3.81 -13.28 14.51
CA LEU A 78 4.73 -14.27 13.93
C LEU A 78 5.60 -14.91 15.01
N ALA A 79 6.17 -14.11 15.91
CA ALA A 79 6.95 -14.61 17.04
C ALA A 79 6.12 -15.53 17.97
N GLU A 80 4.86 -15.17 18.25
CA GLU A 80 3.94 -16.02 19.03
C GLU A 80 3.69 -17.38 18.36
N ARG A 81 3.58 -17.42 17.03
CA ARG A 81 3.40 -18.68 16.27
C ARG A 81 4.66 -19.55 16.30
N GLU A 82 5.84 -18.94 16.20
CA GLU A 82 7.11 -19.67 16.28
C GLU A 82 7.34 -20.27 17.66
N VAL A 83 7.02 -19.54 18.74
CA VAL A 83 7.10 -20.04 20.12
C VAL A 83 6.03 -21.12 20.38
N GLY A 84 4.83 -21.00 19.80
CA GLY A 84 3.75 -21.97 19.97
C GLY A 84 3.93 -23.29 19.19
N ASN A 85 4.67 -23.27 18.07
CA ASN A 85 4.97 -24.47 17.27
C ASN A 85 6.25 -25.21 17.71
N GLY A 86 6.95 -24.73 18.74
CA GLY A 86 8.05 -25.43 19.39
C GLY A 86 7.53 -26.44 20.42
N ARG A 87 6.98 -27.57 19.96
CA ARG A 87 6.76 -28.77 20.77
C ARG A 87 7.35 -29.98 20.07
#